data_AF-A0A4P7GL47-F1
#
_entry.id   AF-A0A4P7GL47-F1
#
_cell.length_a   1.000
_cell.length_b   1.000
_cell.length_c   1.000
_cell.angle_alpha   90.00
_cell.angle_beta   90.00
_cell.angle_gamma   90.00
#
_symmetry.space_group_name_H-M   'P 1'
#
loop_
_entity.id
_entity.type
_entity.pdbx_description
1 polymer ?
#
loop_
_entity_poly.entity_id
_entity_poly.type
_entity_poly.pdbx_seq_one_letter_code
_entity_poly.pdbx_strand_id
1 'polypeptide(L)'
;MPRRLSVTLTSVLRLALATAVVSSSVVLVGGAMVWRLEGDRHGTTFESLGDGIWWAMTTMTTVGYGDHVPETTSGRVVAGMIMIMGVAVLGAVAAVVALIFASAVARREERLLEAEGRTLEARLEVRLDTLDARLARIEEHLQGRAPRE
;
A
#
# COMPACT_ATOMS: atom_id res chain seq x y z
N MET A 1 14.05 17.74 6.41
CA MET A 1 12.59 17.68 6.20
C MET A 1 12.21 16.32 5.61
N PRO A 2 11.73 15.34 6.41
CA PRO A 2 11.23 14.09 5.86
C PRO A 2 9.83 14.30 5.26
N ARG A 3 9.67 13.99 3.97
CA ARG A 3 8.38 14.05 3.27
C ARG A 3 7.42 13.01 3.88
N ARG A 4 6.36 13.49 4.55
CA ARG A 4 5.26 12.64 5.04
C ARG A 4 4.54 12.03 3.83
N LEU A 5 4.80 10.77 3.53
CA LEU A 5 3.99 9.96 2.60
C LEU A 5 2.69 9.57 3.32
N SER A 6 1.76 10.52 3.47
CA SER A 6 0.41 10.17 3.90
C SER A 6 -0.31 9.48 2.76
N VAL A 7 -0.38 8.15 2.84
CA VAL A 7 -1.28 7.36 2.00
C VAL A 7 -2.70 7.84 2.30
N THR A 8 -3.20 8.69 1.42
CA THR A 8 -4.51 9.31 1.53
C THR A 8 -5.49 8.40 0.82
N LEU A 9 -6.69 8.21 1.37
CA LEU A 9 -7.75 7.38 0.77
C LEU A 9 -7.99 7.74 -0.70
N THR A 10 -7.96 9.03 -1.03
CA THR A 10 -8.06 9.54 -2.40
C THR A 10 -6.95 9.03 -3.32
N SER A 11 -5.72 8.91 -2.83
CA SER A 11 -4.59 8.38 -3.60
C SER A 11 -4.74 6.89 -3.87
N VAL A 12 -5.23 6.12 -2.88
CA VAL A 12 -5.53 4.70 -3.02
C VAL A 12 -6.66 4.48 -4.03
N LEU A 13 -7.75 5.26 -3.92
CA LEU A 13 -8.88 5.19 -4.85
C LEU A 13 -8.48 5.56 -6.29
N ARG A 14 -7.66 6.60 -6.46
CA ARG A 14 -7.11 6.98 -7.78
C ARG A 14 -6.24 5.88 -8.38
N LEU A 15 -5.37 5.27 -7.56
CA LEU A 15 -4.52 4.18 -8.03
C LEU A 15 -5.34 2.96 -8.39
N ALA A 16 -6.33 2.59 -7.58
CA ALA A 16 -7.25 1.48 -7.86
C ALA A 16 -8.08 1.72 -9.12
N LEU A 17 -8.57 2.94 -9.33
CA LEU A 17 -9.26 3.32 -10.55
C LEU A 17 -8.33 3.26 -11.76
N ALA A 18 -7.10 3.77 -11.64
CA ALA A 18 -6.11 3.74 -12.71
C ALA A 18 -5.74 2.30 -13.09
N THR A 19 -5.49 1.42 -12.12
CA THR A 19 -5.21 0.00 -12.39
C THR A 19 -6.42 -0.69 -13.00
N ALA A 20 -7.64 -0.40 -12.55
CA ALA A 20 -8.86 -0.95 -13.15
C ALA A 20 -9.02 -0.53 -14.62
N VAL A 21 -8.86 0.77 -14.92
CA VAL A 21 -8.95 1.30 -16.29
C VAL A 21 -7.88 0.70 -17.20
N VAL A 22 -6.63 0.62 -16.74
CA VAL A 22 -5.53 0.00 -17.51
C VAL A 22 -5.82 -1.48 -17.76
N SER A 23 -6.24 -2.20 -16.72
CA SER A 23 -6.59 -3.62 -16.80
C SER A 23 -7.72 -3.88 -17.80
N SER A 24 -8.82 -3.11 -17.72
CA SER A 24 -9.93 -3.22 -18.67
C SER A 24 -9.49 -2.89 -20.09
N SER A 25 -8.65 -1.88 -20.28
CA SER A 25 -8.12 -1.52 -21.60
C SER A 25 -7.27 -2.64 -22.19
N VAL A 26 -6.41 -3.27 -21.39
CA VAL A 26 -5.57 -4.40 -21.80
C VAL A 26 -6.42 -5.62 -22.16
N VAL A 27 -7.46 -5.91 -21.38
CA VAL A 27 -8.40 -7.01 -21.68
C VAL A 27 -9.11 -6.78 -23.00
N LEU A 28 -9.67 -5.59 -23.21
CA LEU A 28 -10.44 -5.28 -24.41
C LEU A 28 -9.56 -5.29 -25.66
N VAL A 29 -8.40 -4.63 -25.61
CA VAL A 29 -7.47 -4.56 -26.74
C VAL A 29 -6.80 -5.90 -26.99
N GLY A 30 -6.31 -6.57 -25.94
CA GLY A 30 -5.66 -7.87 -26.03
C GLY A 30 -6.61 -8.97 -26.51
N GLY A 31 -7.84 -8.99 -26.00
CA GLY A 31 -8.87 -9.93 -26.43
C GLY A 31 -9.29 -9.72 -27.88
N ALA A 32 -9.49 -8.47 -28.30
CA ALA A 32 -9.77 -8.15 -29.70
C ALA A 32 -8.61 -8.53 -30.63
N MET A 33 -7.37 -8.32 -30.18
CA MET A 33 -6.18 -8.64 -30.96
C MET A 33 -6.02 -10.15 -31.14
N VAL A 34 -6.18 -10.95 -30.09
CA VAL A 34 -6.11 -12.42 -30.21
C VAL A 34 -7.27 -12.98 -31.02
N TRP A 35 -8.49 -12.48 -30.84
CA TRP A 35 -9.62 -12.85 -31.71
C TRP A 35 -9.29 -12.58 -33.19
N ARG A 36 -8.69 -11.44 -33.51
CA ARG A 36 -8.30 -11.12 -34.90
C ARG A 36 -7.15 -11.99 -35.43
N LEU A 37 -6.24 -12.45 -34.56
CA LEU A 37 -5.09 -13.27 -34.96
C LEU A 37 -5.44 -14.76 -35.08
N GLU A 38 -6.39 -15.25 -34.26
CA GLU A 38 -6.74 -16.66 -34.14
C GLU A 38 -8.11 -17.01 -34.77
N GLY A 39 -9.00 -16.03 -34.97
CA GLY A 39 -10.40 -16.24 -35.36
C GLY A 39 -10.61 -16.70 -36.81
N ASP A 40 -9.67 -16.39 -37.72
CA ASP A 40 -9.77 -16.80 -39.12
C ASP A 40 -9.30 -18.26 -39.38
N ARG A 41 -8.91 -18.99 -38.32
CA ARG A 41 -8.36 -20.35 -38.42
C ARG A 41 -9.48 -21.39 -38.36
N HIS A 42 -9.37 -22.43 -39.20
CA HIS A 42 -10.32 -23.54 -39.18
C HIS A 42 -10.16 -24.35 -37.88
N GLY A 43 -11.26 -24.57 -37.14
CA GLY A 43 -11.26 -25.28 -35.85
C GLY A 43 -10.74 -24.46 -34.67
N THR A 44 -10.70 -23.13 -34.80
CA THR A 44 -10.32 -22.22 -33.70
C THR A 44 -11.39 -22.19 -32.61
N THR A 45 -10.96 -22.00 -31.36
CA THR A 45 -11.87 -21.74 -30.25
C THR A 45 -12.23 -20.25 -30.13
N PHE A 46 -11.62 -19.37 -30.92
CA PHE A 46 -11.88 -17.92 -30.91
C PHE A 46 -12.93 -17.51 -31.95
N GLU A 47 -14.16 -18.02 -31.81
CA GLU A 47 -15.23 -17.80 -32.80
C GLU A 47 -15.79 -16.37 -32.77
N SER A 48 -15.81 -15.74 -31.60
CA SER A 48 -16.36 -14.41 -31.39
C SER A 48 -15.40 -13.48 -30.65
N LEU A 49 -15.66 -12.17 -30.75
CA LEU A 49 -14.93 -11.17 -29.94
C LEU A 49 -15.08 -11.43 -28.43
N GLY A 50 -16.22 -11.99 -28.02
CA GLY A 50 -16.49 -12.34 -26.63
C GLY A 50 -15.51 -13.38 -26.10
N ASP A 51 -15.15 -14.37 -26.91
CA ASP A 51 -14.21 -15.44 -26.55
C ASP A 51 -12.80 -14.88 -26.34
N GLY A 52 -12.38 -13.93 -27.20
CA GLY A 52 -11.13 -13.21 -27.03
C GLY A 52 -11.08 -12.39 -25.74
N ILE A 53 -12.16 -11.66 -25.41
CA ILE A 53 -12.25 -10.88 -24.17
C ILE A 53 -12.26 -11.80 -22.95
N TRP A 54 -13.02 -12.88 -22.98
CA TRP A 54 -13.06 -13.90 -21.93
C TRP A 54 -11.68 -14.50 -21.67
N TRP A 55 -10.99 -14.92 -22.72
CA TRP A 55 -9.62 -15.41 -22.64
C TRP A 55 -8.65 -14.38 -22.05
N ALA A 56 -8.75 -13.11 -22.48
CA ALA A 56 -7.88 -12.06 -21.97
C ALA A 56 -8.15 -11.78 -20.48
N MET A 57 -9.42 -11.84 -20.04
CA MET A 57 -9.78 -11.73 -18.62
C MET A 57 -9.18 -12.86 -17.78
N THR A 58 -9.36 -14.11 -18.21
CA THR A 58 -8.87 -15.29 -17.45
C THR A 58 -7.35 -15.35 -17.44
N THR A 59 -6.69 -14.93 -18.53
CA THR A 59 -5.23 -14.84 -18.61
C THR A 59 -4.67 -13.72 -17.74
N MET A 60 -5.23 -12.51 -17.82
CA MET A 60 -4.77 -11.37 -17.04
C MET A 60 -4.96 -11.58 -15.52
N THR A 61 -6.03 -12.29 -15.12
CA THR A 61 -6.28 -12.66 -13.73
C THR A 61 -5.55 -13.93 -13.28
N THR A 62 -4.75 -14.53 -14.16
CA THR A 62 -3.99 -15.77 -13.92
C THR A 62 -4.83 -17.01 -13.61
N VAL A 63 -6.13 -16.98 -13.92
CA VAL A 63 -7.05 -18.12 -13.76
C VAL A 63 -6.76 -19.19 -14.82
N GLY A 64 -6.73 -18.79 -16.09
CA GLY A 64 -6.35 -19.64 -17.23
C GLY A 64 -7.06 -21.00 -17.31
N TYR A 65 -8.39 -21.00 -17.54
CA TYR A 65 -9.16 -22.25 -17.65
C TYR A 65 -8.68 -23.20 -18.76
N GLY A 66 -8.07 -22.67 -19.82
CA GLY A 66 -7.51 -23.45 -20.93
C GLY A 66 -8.54 -23.87 -21.99
N ASP A 67 -9.75 -23.33 -21.91
CA ASP A 67 -10.82 -23.42 -22.92
C ASP A 67 -10.46 -22.69 -24.22
N HIS A 68 -9.74 -21.57 -24.11
CA HIS A 68 -9.18 -20.84 -25.24
C HIS A 68 -7.67 -20.68 -25.08
N VAL A 69 -6.90 -21.02 -26.11
CA VAL A 69 -5.44 -20.93 -26.10
C VAL A 69 -4.93 -20.48 -27.47
N PRO A 70 -4.21 -19.36 -27.57
CA PRO A 70 -3.66 -18.92 -28.86
C PRO A 70 -2.57 -19.89 -29.35
N GLU A 71 -2.73 -20.34 -30.59
CA GLU A 71 -1.80 -21.27 -31.22
C GLU A 71 -0.76 -20.58 -32.08
N THR A 72 -1.10 -19.41 -32.65
CA THR A 72 -0.18 -18.67 -33.53
C THR A 72 0.97 -18.05 -32.74
N THR A 73 2.12 -17.92 -33.39
CA THR A 73 3.28 -17.23 -32.81
C THR A 73 2.91 -15.80 -32.40
N SER A 74 2.15 -15.08 -33.22
CA SER A 74 1.66 -13.73 -32.91
C SER A 74 0.71 -13.71 -31.71
N GLY A 75 -0.24 -14.66 -31.63
CA GLY A 75 -1.15 -14.77 -30.50
C GLY A 75 -0.43 -15.07 -29.19
N ARG A 76 0.61 -15.92 -29.23
CA ARG A 76 1.47 -16.22 -28.08
C ARG A 76 2.30 -15.02 -27.62
N VAL A 77 2.76 -14.17 -28.55
CA VAL A 77 3.43 -12.91 -28.19
C VAL A 77 2.48 -11.98 -27.42
N VAL A 78 1.25 -11.83 -27.90
CA VAL A 78 0.21 -11.05 -27.21
C VAL A 78 -0.11 -11.66 -25.84
N ALA A 79 -0.25 -12.98 -25.76
CA ALA A 79 -0.46 -13.69 -24.51
C ALA A 79 0.65 -13.41 -23.49
N GLY A 80 1.92 -13.48 -23.91
CA GLY A 80 3.06 -13.16 -23.06
C GLY A 80 3.00 -11.73 -22.49
N MET A 81 2.61 -10.76 -23.31
CA MET A 81 2.44 -9.37 -22.86
C MET A 81 1.32 -9.24 -21.82
N ILE A 82 0.18 -9.89 -22.03
CA ILE A 82 -0.95 -9.88 -21.08
C ILE A 82 -0.56 -10.56 -19.75
N MET A 83 0.17 -11.68 -19.80
CA MET A 83 0.64 -12.36 -18.59
C MET A 83 1.55 -11.47 -17.73
N ILE A 84 2.52 -10.79 -18.34
CA ILE A 84 3.40 -9.85 -17.64
C ILE A 84 2.58 -8.72 -16.99
N MET A 85 1.61 -8.17 -17.73
CA MET A 85 0.72 -7.12 -17.22
C MET A 85 -0.13 -7.62 -16.04
N GLY A 86 -0.68 -8.82 -16.13
CA GLY A 86 -1.48 -9.44 -15.08
C GLY A 86 -0.70 -9.56 -13.76
N VAL A 87 0.54 -10.07 -13.81
CA VAL A 87 1.43 -10.15 -12.65
C VAL A 87 1.73 -8.75 -12.08
N ALA A 88 1.99 -7.76 -12.94
CA ALA A 88 2.25 -6.39 -12.51
C ALA A 88 1.05 -5.78 -11.77
N VAL A 89 -0.18 -5.99 -12.26
CA VAL A 89 -1.41 -5.51 -11.61
C VAL A 89 -1.62 -6.17 -10.25
N LEU A 90 -1.48 -7.50 -10.17
CA LEU A 90 -1.58 -8.23 -8.91
C LEU A 90 -0.54 -7.74 -7.89
N GLY A 91 0.70 -7.52 -8.33
CA GLY A 91 1.77 -6.96 -7.51
C GLY A 91 1.46 -5.54 -7.01
N ALA A 92 0.89 -4.68 -7.85
CA ALA A 92 0.49 -3.33 -7.46
C ALA A 92 -0.59 -3.35 -6.37
N VAL A 93 -1.60 -4.22 -6.50
CA VAL A 93 -2.65 -4.38 -5.47
C VAL A 93 -2.05 -4.88 -4.16
N ALA A 94 -1.20 -5.90 -4.20
CA ALA A 94 -0.52 -6.43 -3.03
C ALA A 94 0.34 -5.36 -2.32
N ALA A 95 1.07 -4.54 -3.10
CA ALA A 95 1.89 -3.45 -2.57
C ALA A 95 1.06 -2.38 -1.85
N VAL A 96 -0.11 -2.02 -2.40
CA VAL A 96 -1.04 -1.08 -1.74
C VAL A 96 -1.53 -1.62 -0.41
N VAL A 97 -1.93 -2.90 -0.37
CA VAL A 97 -2.37 -3.55 0.87
C VAL A 97 -1.24 -3.54 1.90
N ALA A 98 -0.03 -3.97 1.51
CA ALA A 98 1.14 -3.96 2.38
C ALA A 98 1.44 -2.56 2.93
N LEU A 99 1.34 -1.53 2.09
CA LEU A 99 1.57 -0.15 2.49
C LEU A 99 0.51 0.37 3.48
N ILE A 100 -0.76 -0.03 3.32
CA ILE A 100 -1.82 0.30 4.28
C ILE A 100 -1.47 -0.29 5.66
N PHE A 101 -1.11 -1.57 5.72
CA PHE A 101 -0.71 -2.22 6.98
C PHE A 101 0.54 -1.57 7.59
N ALA A 102 1.59 -1.36 6.81
CA ALA A 102 2.81 -0.71 7.27
C ALA A 102 2.53 0.69 7.84
N SER A 103 1.66 1.47 7.17
CA SER A 103 1.26 2.79 7.64
C SER A 103 0.43 2.76 8.93
N ALA A 104 -0.33 1.68 9.17
CA ALA A 104 -1.10 1.52 10.40
C ALA A 104 -0.19 1.18 11.59
N VAL A 105 0.82 0.33 11.37
CA VAL A 105 1.83 -0.02 12.38
C VAL A 105 2.67 1.20 12.74
N ALA A 106 3.22 1.91 11.75
CA ALA A 106 4.04 3.10 11.98
C ALA A 106 3.29 4.18 12.77
N ARG A 107 2.00 4.41 12.47
CA ARG A 107 1.15 5.34 13.22
C ARG A 107 0.92 4.91 14.67
N ARG A 108 0.91 3.61 14.95
CA ARG A 108 0.75 3.11 16.32
C ARG A 108 2.03 3.35 17.12
N GLU A 109 3.19 3.10 16.53
CA GLU A 109 4.49 3.36 17.16
C GLU A 109 4.69 4.85 17.46
N GLU A 110 4.39 5.74 16.52
CA GLU A 110 4.47 7.21 16.73
C GLU A 110 3.62 7.65 17.93
N ARG A 111 2.37 7.14 18.03
CA ARG A 111 1.48 7.45 19.17
C ARG A 111 1.99 6.92 20.51
N LEU A 112 2.65 5.76 20.53
CA LEU A 112 3.22 5.20 21.76
C LEU A 112 4.42 6.02 22.23
N LEU A 113 5.30 6.42 21.30
CA LEU A 113 6.44 7.27 21.60
C LEU A 113 5.99 8.66 22.08
N GLU A 114 4.98 9.26 21.46
CA GLU A 114 4.39 10.52 21.92
C GLU A 114 3.78 10.39 23.32
N ALA A 115 3.09 9.28 23.61
CA ALA A 115 2.53 9.02 24.94
C ALA A 115 3.64 8.85 25.99
N GLU A 116 4.68 8.08 25.68
CA GLU A 116 5.83 7.88 26.57
C GLU A 116 6.55 9.21 26.84
N GLY A 117 6.80 10.01 25.81
CA GLY A 117 7.39 11.35 25.93
C GLY A 117 6.59 12.25 26.88
N ARG A 118 5.27 12.34 26.71
CA ARG A 118 4.40 13.11 27.62
C ARG A 118 4.45 12.61 29.05
N THR A 119 4.51 11.30 29.26
CA THR A 119 4.62 10.75 30.63
C THR A 119 5.98 11.05 31.26
N LEU A 120 7.04 11.07 30.47
CA LEU A 120 8.39 11.40 30.93
C LEU A 120 8.47 12.87 31.30
N GLU A 121 7.94 13.77 30.47
CA GLU A 121 7.84 15.21 30.75
C GLU A 121 7.09 15.48 32.04
N ALA A 122 5.90 14.88 32.23
CA ALA A 122 5.13 15.02 33.47
C ALA A 122 5.90 14.50 34.71
N ARG A 123 6.65 13.40 34.57
CA ARG A 123 7.50 12.88 35.66
C ARG A 123 8.67 13.80 35.99
N LEU A 124 9.25 14.44 34.97
CA LEU A 124 10.34 15.40 35.15
C LEU A 124 9.83 16.65 35.88
N GLU A 125 8.68 17.18 35.47
CA GLU A 125 8.04 18.34 36.12
C GLU A 125 7.80 18.09 37.62
N VAL A 126 7.18 16.96 37.97
CA VAL A 126 6.96 16.58 39.38
C VAL A 126 8.27 16.45 40.18
N ARG A 127 9.33 15.92 39.55
CA ARG A 127 10.64 15.81 40.22
C ARG A 127 11.28 17.17 40.43
N LEU A 128 11.15 18.11 39.48
CA LEU A 128 11.67 19.47 39.61
C LEU A 128 10.96 20.21 40.74
N ASP A 129 9.62 20.17 40.80
CA ASP A 129 8.85 20.76 41.90
C ASP A 129 9.26 20.21 43.27
N THR A 130 9.52 18.89 43.33
CA THR A 130 9.97 18.23 44.55
C THR A 130 11.35 18.71 44.99
N LEU A 131 12.26 18.96 44.04
CA LEU A 131 13.59 19.49 44.33
C LEU A 131 13.52 20.94 44.84
N ASP A 132 12.72 21.78 44.21
CA ASP A 132 12.52 23.17 44.63
C ASP A 132 11.96 23.25 46.06
N ALA A 133 10.96 22.41 46.38
CA ALA A 133 10.41 22.33 47.72
C ALA A 133 11.43 21.84 48.78
N ARG A 134 12.38 20.97 48.40
CA ARG A 134 13.46 20.53 49.29
C ARG A 134 14.50 21.63 49.50
N LEU A 135 14.87 22.35 48.45
CA LEU A 135 15.81 23.47 48.53
C LEU A 135 15.28 24.58 49.42
N ALA A 136 14.02 24.99 49.25
CA ALA A 136 13.36 25.99 50.09
C ALA A 136 13.40 25.62 51.58
N ARG A 137 13.15 24.33 51.90
CA ARG A 137 13.19 23.82 53.27
C ARG A 137 14.60 23.85 53.89
N ILE A 138 15.63 23.59 53.09
CA ILE A 138 17.03 23.67 53.54
C ILE A 138 17.42 25.13 53.80
N GLU A 139 17.05 26.03 52.89
CA GLU A 139 17.33 27.46 53.02
C GLU A 139 16.71 28.03 54.31
N GLU A 140 15.46 27.69 54.60
CA GLU A 140 14.78 28.07 55.85
C GLU A 140 15.51 27.53 57.09
N HIS A 141 15.98 26.27 57.05
CA HIS A 141 16.70 25.66 58.17
C HIS A 141 18.09 26.30 58.40
N LEU A 142 18.76 26.76 57.34
CA LEU A 142 20.04 27.46 57.42
C LEU A 142 19.86 28.89 57.94
N GLN A 143 18.82 29.61 57.50
CA GLN A 143 18.50 30.95 58.02
C GLN A 143 18.13 30.91 59.51
N GLY A 144 17.43 29.87 59.97
CA GLY A 144 17.10 29.66 61.38
C GLY A 144 18.31 29.31 62.28
N ARG A 145 19.46 28.96 61.70
CA ARG A 145 20.70 28.62 62.43
C ARG A 145 21.75 29.73 62.44
N ALA A 146 21.50 30.87 61.79
CA ALA A 146 22.44 31.99 61.83
C ALA A 146 22.63 32.46 63.29
N PRO A 147 23.86 32.41 63.85
CA PRO A 147 24.11 32.78 65.23
C PRO A 147 23.82 34.26 65.44
N ARG A 148 22.96 34.57 66.42
CA ARG A 148 22.77 35.92 66.93
C ARG A 148 24.01 36.27 67.75
N GLU A 149 24.94 37.00 67.13
CA GLU A 149 25.96 37.76 67.86
C GLU A 149 25.31 38.90 68.65
#